data_AF-A0A0R3KG69-F1
#
_entry.id   AF-A0A0R3KG69-F1
#
_cell.length_a   1.000
_cell.length_b   1.000
_cell.length_c   1.000
_cell.angle_alpha   90.00
_cell.angle_beta   90.00
_cell.angle_gamma   90.00
#
_symmetry.space_group_name_H-M   'P 1'
#
loop_
_entity.id
_entity.type
_entity.pdbx_description
1 polymer ?
#
loop_
_entity_poly.entity_id
_entity_poly.type
_entity_poly.pdbx_seq_one_letter_code
_entity_poly.pdbx_strand_id
1 'polypeptide(L)'
;MINHANNTALAALALCLTTLLGARDVLAQNGKAGALKQSAAPAAALPTNYRQLIAEYIRTRNRYVVRDAKISKPYERWGGLLRGGTFTAVCIAVFRDNPFGIVVRDNWVVRFEDRQIKPVAMGMESCSDLSPFPELIKALARPRA
;
A
#
# COMPACT_ATOMS: atom_id res chain seq x y z
N MET A 1 -31.70 -49.85 17.76
CA MET A 1 -32.14 -48.44 17.88
C MET A 1 -31.22 -47.59 17.01
N ILE A 2 -31.82 -47.03 15.95
CA ILE A 2 -31.47 -45.88 15.10
C ILE A 2 -30.01 -45.37 15.12
N ASN A 3 -29.30 -45.44 13.98
CA ASN A 3 -28.82 -44.24 13.27
C ASN A 3 -28.06 -44.53 11.97
N HIS A 4 -28.42 -43.72 10.95
CA HIS A 4 -27.61 -43.18 9.85
C HIS A 4 -26.94 -44.14 8.84
N ALA A 5 -26.83 -43.83 7.54
CA ALA A 5 -27.36 -42.76 6.71
C ALA A 5 -27.16 -43.16 5.24
N ASN A 6 -28.17 -42.81 4.44
CA ASN A 6 -28.23 -42.40 3.04
C ASN A 6 -27.12 -42.81 2.04
N ASN A 7 -27.63 -43.49 1.01
CA ASN A 7 -27.01 -43.92 -0.22
C ASN A 7 -26.49 -42.78 -1.11
N THR A 8 -25.33 -43.06 -1.68
CA THR A 8 -24.87 -42.77 -3.05
C THR A 8 -25.98 -42.54 -4.09
N ALA A 9 -25.80 -41.59 -5.00
CA ALA A 9 -25.34 -41.88 -6.37
C ALA A 9 -25.78 -40.84 -7.42
N LEU A 10 -24.84 -40.60 -8.34
CA LEU A 10 -25.01 -40.42 -9.80
C LEU A 10 -25.51 -39.09 -10.37
N ALA A 11 -24.56 -38.49 -11.09
CA ALA A 11 -24.71 -37.54 -12.18
C ALA A 11 -25.56 -38.06 -13.34
N ALA A 12 -26.23 -37.16 -14.07
CA ALA A 12 -26.32 -37.20 -15.54
C ALA A 12 -27.01 -35.95 -16.12
N LEU A 13 -26.28 -35.28 -17.01
CA LEU A 13 -26.69 -34.81 -18.34
C LEU A 13 -28.09 -34.21 -18.55
N ALA A 14 -28.12 -32.96 -19.01
CA ALA A 14 -28.95 -32.59 -20.15
C ALA A 14 -28.34 -31.37 -20.88
N LEU A 15 -27.68 -31.62 -22.01
CA LEU A 15 -27.50 -30.61 -23.06
C LEU A 15 -28.88 -30.36 -23.67
N CYS A 16 -29.33 -29.10 -23.71
CA CYS A 16 -30.43 -28.70 -24.57
C CYS A 16 -29.91 -27.72 -25.61
N LEU A 17 -29.65 -28.24 -26.81
CA LEU A 17 -29.28 -27.51 -28.00
C LEU A 17 -30.57 -27.24 -28.79
N THR A 18 -31.03 -25.98 -28.81
CA THR A 18 -32.10 -25.55 -29.71
C THR A 18 -31.64 -24.32 -30.49
N THR A 19 -31.41 -24.50 -31.78
CA THR A 19 -31.31 -23.44 -32.80
C THR A 19 -32.69 -23.22 -33.42
N LEU A 20 -33.16 -21.96 -33.52
CA LEU A 20 -33.72 -21.36 -34.76
C LEU A 20 -34.25 -19.93 -34.52
N LEU A 21 -34.05 -19.12 -35.57
CA LEU A 21 -34.30 -17.68 -35.75
C LEU A 21 -35.70 -17.19 -35.32
N GLY A 22 -35.74 -16.03 -34.66
CA GLY A 22 -36.92 -15.18 -34.51
C GLY A 22 -36.58 -13.85 -33.82
N ALA A 23 -36.57 -12.75 -34.57
CA ALA A 23 -36.29 -11.41 -34.06
C ALA A 23 -37.49 -10.85 -33.26
N ARG A 24 -37.24 -10.28 -32.07
CA ARG A 24 -37.58 -8.89 -31.68
C ARG A 24 -37.43 -8.63 -30.18
N ASP A 25 -36.88 -7.46 -29.92
CA ASP A 25 -36.53 -6.78 -28.67
C ASP A 25 -37.34 -7.09 -27.41
N VAL A 26 -36.65 -7.55 -26.35
CA VAL A 26 -37.03 -7.28 -24.96
C VAL A 26 -35.78 -6.98 -24.12
N LEU A 27 -35.58 -5.69 -23.88
CA LEU A 27 -34.93 -5.06 -22.74
C LEU A 27 -33.47 -5.45 -22.43
N ALA A 28 -32.59 -4.56 -22.92
CA ALA A 28 -31.37 -4.18 -22.25
C ALA A 28 -31.58 -4.12 -20.72
N GLN A 29 -31.04 -5.10 -20.01
CA GLN A 29 -30.82 -4.97 -18.59
C GLN A 29 -29.79 -3.86 -18.41
N ASN A 30 -30.33 -2.69 -18.02
CA ASN A 30 -29.63 -1.61 -17.37
C ASN A 30 -28.86 -2.18 -16.18
N GLY A 31 -27.69 -2.76 -16.45
CA GLY A 31 -26.62 -2.96 -15.50
C GLY A 31 -26.05 -1.60 -15.15
N LYS A 32 -26.86 -0.76 -14.48
CA LYS A 32 -26.33 0.20 -13.52
C LYS A 32 -25.75 -0.65 -12.40
N ALA A 33 -24.56 -1.19 -12.65
CA ALA A 33 -23.62 -1.48 -11.61
C ALA A 33 -23.57 -0.20 -10.79
N GLY A 34 -24.27 -0.21 -9.65
CA GLY A 34 -24.10 0.80 -8.63
C GLY A 34 -22.63 0.73 -8.31
N ALA A 35 -21.86 1.62 -8.93
CA ALA A 35 -20.53 1.94 -8.51
C ALA A 35 -20.73 2.32 -7.05
N LEU A 36 -20.42 1.38 -6.17
CA LEU A 36 -20.25 1.65 -4.76
C LEU A 36 -19.27 2.82 -4.77
N LYS A 37 -19.80 4.03 -4.54
CA LYS A 37 -19.01 5.18 -4.17
C LYS A 37 -18.41 4.76 -2.84
N GLN A 38 -17.32 4.00 -2.93
CA GLN A 38 -16.46 3.68 -1.83
C GLN A 38 -15.96 5.05 -1.40
N SER A 39 -16.63 5.59 -0.38
CA SER A 39 -16.26 6.87 0.20
C SER A 39 -14.86 6.64 0.77
N ALA A 40 -13.86 6.93 -0.06
CA ALA A 40 -12.47 6.85 0.35
C ALA A 40 -12.38 7.80 1.54
N ALA A 41 -12.06 7.25 2.72
CA ALA A 41 -11.80 8.09 3.87
C ALA A 41 -10.76 9.14 3.42
N PRO A 42 -11.02 10.44 3.62
CA PRO A 42 -10.11 11.48 3.14
C PRO A 42 -8.73 11.17 3.68
N ALA A 43 -7.74 11.12 2.78
CA ALA A 43 -6.37 10.77 3.13
C ALA A 43 -5.91 11.72 4.24
N ALA A 44 -5.64 11.18 5.42
CA ALA A 44 -5.39 11.98 6.61
C ALA A 44 -4.21 12.93 6.35
N ALA A 45 -4.46 14.24 6.49
CA ALA A 45 -3.43 15.23 6.32
C ALA A 45 -2.28 14.95 7.31
N LEU A 46 -1.05 14.93 6.80
CA LEU A 46 0.12 14.75 7.64
C LEU A 46 0.26 15.94 8.61
N PRO A 47 0.75 15.71 9.83
CA PRO A 47 1.03 16.80 10.75
C PRO A 47 2.13 17.71 10.17
N THR A 48 2.10 19.00 10.52
CA THR A 48 3.07 19.99 9.99
C THR A 48 4.52 19.61 10.25
N ASN A 49 4.79 18.86 11.33
CA ASN A 49 6.12 18.37 11.71
C ASN A 49 6.43 16.93 11.23
N TYR A 50 5.73 16.42 10.20
CA TYR A 50 5.89 15.04 9.75
C TYR A 50 7.34 14.69 9.37
N ARG A 51 8.10 15.63 8.81
CA ARG A 51 9.51 15.44 8.45
C ARG A 51 10.35 15.10 9.68
N GLN A 52 10.14 15.80 10.79
CA GLN A 52 10.84 15.55 12.05
C GLN A 52 10.43 14.20 12.66
N LEU A 53 9.13 13.85 12.59
CA LEU A 53 8.62 12.57 13.08
C LEU A 53 9.21 11.39 12.29
N ILE A 54 9.29 11.50 10.96
CA ILE A 54 9.91 10.50 10.09
C ILE A 54 11.41 10.40 10.40
N ALA A 55 12.10 11.52 10.55
CA ALA A 55 13.53 11.53 10.87
C ALA A 55 13.81 10.79 12.20
N GLU A 56 12.99 11.01 13.22
CA GLU A 56 13.09 10.31 14.50
C GLU A 56 12.77 8.81 14.36
N TYR A 57 11.70 8.49 13.61
CA TYR A 57 11.31 7.11 13.31
C TYR A 57 12.44 6.33 12.61
N ILE A 58 13.11 6.94 11.64
CA ILE A 58 14.22 6.31 10.92
C ILE A 58 15.46 6.24 11.82
N ARG A 59 15.78 7.30 12.59
CA ARG A 59 16.93 7.30 13.51
C ARG A 59 16.92 6.11 14.47
N THR A 60 15.76 5.82 15.04
CA THR A 60 15.59 4.71 16.00
C THR A 60 15.74 3.33 15.37
N ARG A 61 15.63 3.21 14.05
CA ARG A 61 15.69 1.94 13.31
C ARG A 61 16.94 1.79 12.43
N ASN A 62 17.56 2.88 12.05
CA ASN A 62 18.71 2.88 11.15
C ASN A 62 19.96 2.37 11.89
N ARG A 63 20.63 1.37 11.32
CA ARG A 63 21.88 0.78 11.82
C ARG A 63 23.09 1.10 10.95
N TYR A 64 22.90 1.87 9.88
CA TYR A 64 23.91 2.12 8.86
C TYR A 64 24.42 3.56 8.90
N VAL A 65 25.59 3.78 8.31
CA VAL A 65 26.11 5.13 8.06
C VAL A 65 25.35 5.73 6.88
N VAL A 66 24.53 6.75 7.14
CA VAL A 66 23.79 7.48 6.10
C VAL A 66 24.63 8.67 5.66
N ARG A 67 24.87 8.76 4.35
CA ARG A 67 25.65 9.82 3.70
C ARG A 67 24.76 10.97 3.23
N ASP A 68 23.60 10.62 2.68
CA ASP A 68 22.62 11.57 2.21
C ASP A 68 21.21 11.00 2.36
N ALA A 69 20.22 11.87 2.41
CA ALA A 69 18.82 11.49 2.44
C ALA A 69 17.97 12.51 1.69
N LYS A 70 16.96 11.99 0.99
CA LYS A 70 15.97 12.79 0.28
C LYS A 70 14.56 12.30 0.59
N ILE A 71 13.59 13.20 0.53
CA ILE A 71 12.21 12.97 0.90
C ILE A 71 11.27 13.53 -0.17
N SER A 72 10.24 12.76 -0.52
CA SER A 72 9.18 13.21 -1.41
C SER A 72 8.23 14.17 -0.69
N LYS A 73 7.44 14.94 -1.45
CA LYS A 73 6.21 15.51 -0.90
C LYS A 73 5.24 14.37 -0.50
N PRO A 74 4.29 14.62 0.42
CA PRO A 74 3.22 13.67 0.70
C PRO A 74 2.41 13.41 -0.58
N TYR A 75 2.07 12.15 -0.83
CA TYR A 75 1.30 11.73 -2.00
C TYR A 75 0.26 10.68 -1.62
N GLU A 76 -0.81 10.60 -2.41
CA GLU A 76 -1.81 9.54 -2.25
C GLU A 76 -1.31 8.23 -2.86
N ARG A 77 -1.59 7.14 -2.15
CA ARG A 77 -1.24 5.79 -2.59
C ARG A 77 -2.38 4.83 -2.35
N TRP A 78 -2.67 3.99 -3.36
CA TRP A 78 -3.55 2.85 -3.20
C TRP A 78 -2.84 1.68 -2.50
N GLY A 79 -3.37 1.27 -1.34
CA GLY A 79 -2.88 0.16 -0.54
C GLY A 79 -3.52 -1.19 -0.82
N GLY A 80 -4.57 -1.22 -1.64
CA GLY A 80 -5.47 -2.37 -1.76
C GLY A 80 -6.61 -2.35 -0.72
N LEU A 81 -7.62 -3.19 -0.96
CA LEU A 81 -8.82 -3.27 -0.12
C LEU A 81 -8.50 -3.65 1.33
N LEU A 82 -7.55 -4.58 1.53
CA LEU A 82 -7.13 -5.06 2.85
C LEU A 82 -6.38 -4.01 3.69
N ARG A 83 -5.92 -2.91 3.09
CA ARG A 83 -5.17 -1.85 3.77
C ARG A 83 -5.97 -0.56 3.95
N GLY A 84 -7.30 -0.63 3.79
CA GLY A 84 -8.19 0.52 3.93
C GLY A 84 -8.27 1.41 2.68
N GLY A 85 -7.78 0.93 1.53
CA GLY A 85 -7.83 1.65 0.27
C GLY A 85 -6.71 2.68 0.10
N THR A 86 -7.07 3.93 -0.21
CA THR A 86 -6.10 5.01 -0.44
C THR A 86 -5.63 5.62 0.88
N PHE A 87 -4.34 5.92 0.99
CA PHE A 87 -3.76 6.62 2.14
C PHE A 87 -2.66 7.58 1.72
N THR A 88 -2.34 8.55 2.57
CA THR A 88 -1.19 9.44 2.37
C THR A 88 0.11 8.73 2.73
N ALA A 89 1.06 8.74 1.81
CA ALA A 89 2.38 8.17 1.95
C ALA A 89 3.48 9.23 1.75
N VAL A 90 4.67 8.91 2.25
CA VAL A 90 5.91 9.67 2.02
C VAL A 90 7.01 8.68 1.69
N CYS A 91 7.79 8.97 0.65
CA CYS A 91 8.92 8.16 0.23
C CYS A 91 10.23 8.84 0.61
N ILE A 92 11.14 8.07 1.20
CA ILE A 92 12.45 8.54 1.65
C ILE A 92 13.51 7.72 0.92
N ALA A 93 14.39 8.39 0.18
CA ALA A 93 15.58 7.79 -0.39
C ALA A 93 16.75 8.01 0.57
N VAL A 94 17.32 6.92 1.09
CA VAL A 94 18.46 6.92 2.01
C VAL A 94 19.68 6.40 1.27
N PHE A 95 20.72 7.22 1.17
CA PHE A 95 22.01 6.85 0.60
C PHE A 95 22.93 6.48 1.76
N ARG A 96 23.28 5.19 1.85
CA ARG A 96 24.07 4.65 2.97
C ARG A 96 25.22 3.82 2.47
N ASP A 97 26.22 3.63 3.32
CA ASP A 97 27.30 2.70 3.05
C ASP A 97 26.82 1.26 3.31
N ASN A 98 27.19 0.34 2.42
CA ASN A 98 27.13 -1.09 2.69
C ASN A 98 28.42 -1.56 3.41
N PRO A 99 28.52 -2.82 3.86
CA PRO A 99 29.72 -3.34 4.52
C PRO A 99 31.02 -3.28 3.70
N PHE A 100 30.93 -3.03 2.39
CA PHE A 100 32.07 -2.86 1.48
C PHE A 100 32.43 -1.39 1.24
N GLY A 101 31.79 -0.44 1.94
CA GLY A 101 32.01 1.00 1.76
C GLY A 101 31.38 1.58 0.48
N ILE A 102 30.54 0.82 -0.21
CA ILE A 102 29.85 1.27 -1.43
C ILE A 102 28.54 1.96 -1.02
N VAL A 103 28.27 3.12 -1.63
CA VAL A 103 27.03 3.86 -1.43
C VAL A 103 25.88 3.18 -2.16
N VAL A 104 24.87 2.75 -1.42
CA VAL A 104 23.64 2.15 -1.92
C VAL A 104 22.43 3.00 -1.56
N ARG A 105 21.42 2.99 -2.43
CA ARG A 105 20.15 3.69 -2.21
C ARG A 105 19.11 2.70 -1.67
N ASP A 106 18.59 2.96 -0.48
CA ASP A 106 17.35 2.34 0.01
C ASP A 106 16.19 3.31 -0.12
N ASN A 107 15.03 2.80 -0.50
CA ASN A 107 13.79 3.56 -0.48
C ASN A 107 12.89 3.05 0.66
N TRP A 108 12.43 3.97 1.49
CA TRP A 108 11.53 3.72 2.60
C TRP A 108 10.21 4.43 2.32
N VAL A 109 9.12 3.68 2.23
CA VAL A 109 7.79 4.28 2.14
C VAL A 109 7.11 4.14 3.47
N VAL A 110 6.64 5.27 4.00
CA VAL A 110 5.93 5.33 5.27
C VAL A 110 4.56 5.96 5.09
N ARG A 111 3.63 5.58 5.95
CA ARG A 111 2.31 6.21 6.10
C ARG A 111 2.15 6.74 7.52
N PHE A 112 1.29 7.73 7.68
CA PHE A 112 0.87 8.21 8.99
C PHE A 112 -0.52 7.67 9.30
N GLU A 113 -0.63 6.90 10.37
CA GLU A 113 -1.86 6.25 10.79
C GLU A 113 -1.88 6.20 12.31
N ASP A 114 -3.02 6.52 12.93
CA ASP A 114 -3.18 6.51 14.40
C ASP A 114 -2.15 7.38 15.15
N ARG A 115 -1.77 8.52 14.57
CA ARG A 115 -0.71 9.42 15.06
C ARG A 115 0.69 8.79 15.11
N GLN A 116 0.90 7.70 14.37
CA GLN A 116 2.18 6.99 14.30
C GLN A 116 2.66 6.84 12.86
N ILE A 117 3.98 6.78 12.70
CA ILE A 117 4.62 6.42 11.44
C ILE A 117 4.62 4.90 11.32
N LYS A 118 4.04 4.38 10.24
CA LYS A 118 4.03 2.94 9.92
C LYS A 118 4.74 2.69 8.59
N PRO A 119 5.58 1.64 8.49
CA PRO A 119 6.23 1.29 7.25
C PRO A 119 5.21 0.67 6.27
N VAL A 120 5.30 1.05 5.00
CA VAL A 120 4.49 0.49 3.91
C VAL A 120 5.31 -0.46 3.07
N ALA A 121 6.51 -0.02 2.66
CA ALA A 121 7.45 -0.78 1.85
C ALA A 121 8.89 -0.35 2.15
N MET A 122 9.84 -1.26 1.95
CA MET A 122 11.27 -1.00 1.96
C MET A 122 11.94 -1.62 0.73
N GLY A 123 12.85 -0.90 0.09
CA GLY A 123 13.79 -1.41 -0.91
C GLY A 123 13.33 -1.37 -2.37
N MET A 124 12.15 -1.89 -2.70
CA MET A 124 11.79 -2.16 -4.11
C MET A 124 11.11 -1.01 -4.86
N GLU A 125 10.66 0.02 -4.16
CA GLU A 125 9.87 1.09 -4.77
C GLU A 125 10.73 2.29 -5.13
N SER A 126 10.48 2.91 -6.28
CA SER A 126 11.17 4.15 -6.67
C SER A 126 10.52 5.37 -6.01
N CYS A 127 11.29 6.16 -5.27
CA CYS A 127 10.85 7.50 -4.89
C CYS A 127 11.07 8.48 -6.06
N SER A 128 10.04 9.25 -6.42
CA SER A 128 10.10 10.41 -7.32
C SER A 128 9.98 11.72 -6.53
N ASP A 129 10.18 12.85 -7.22
CA ASP A 129 9.92 14.21 -6.69
C ASP A 129 10.62 14.50 -5.36
N LEU A 130 11.88 14.09 -5.31
CA LEU A 130 12.70 14.10 -4.11
C LEU A 130 13.31 15.48 -3.84
N SER A 131 13.24 15.90 -2.58
CA SER A 131 13.90 17.09 -2.04
C SER A 131 14.88 16.70 -0.91
N PRO A 132 15.90 17.53 -0.60
CA PRO A 132 16.83 17.24 0.49
C PRO A 132 16.12 16.99 1.82
N PHE A 133 16.60 16.01 2.60
CA PHE A 133 16.05 15.65 3.91
C PHE A 133 17.06 15.85 5.06
N PRO A 134 17.50 17.11 5.32
CA PRO A 134 18.52 17.42 6.32
C PRO A 134 18.09 17.07 7.75
N GLU A 135 16.79 17.01 8.04
CA GLU A 135 16.28 16.62 9.35
C GLU A 135 16.69 15.21 9.73
N LEU A 136 16.78 14.28 8.76
CA LEU A 136 17.26 12.92 9.01
C LEU A 136 18.76 12.91 9.34
N ILE A 137 19.57 13.66 8.58
CA ILE A 137 21.01 13.76 8.84
C ILE A 137 21.26 14.35 10.24
N LYS A 138 20.55 15.44 10.58
CA LYS A 138 20.60 16.05 11.91
C LYS A 138 20.16 15.07 13.00
N ALA A 139 19.10 14.29 12.75
CA ALA A 139 18.62 13.31 13.71
C ALA A 139 19.67 12.22 13.98
N LEU A 140 20.30 11.69 12.94
CA LEU A 140 21.30 10.61 13.02
C LEU A 140 22.62 11.02 13.67
N ALA A 141 22.99 12.30 13.61
CA ALA A 141 24.18 12.82 14.29
C ALA A 141 24.04 12.88 15.82
N ARG A 142 22.82 12.75 16.36
CA ARG A 142 22.60 12.75 17.82
C ARG A 142 22.99 11.39 18.42
N PRO A 143 23.63 11.37 19.60
CA PRO A 143 23.82 10.14 20.36
C PRO A 143 22.48 9.41 20.56
N ARG A 144 22.50 8.08 20.47
CA ARG A 144 21.35 7.28 20.92
C ARG A 144 21.30 7.37 22.44
N ALA A 145 20.11 7.68 22.96
CA ALA A 145 19.83 7.64 24.39
C ALA A 145 19.70 6.20 24.85
#